data_AF-A0A938X3B3-F1
#
_entry.id   AF-A0A938X3B3-F1
#
_cell.length_a   1.000
_cell.length_b   1.000
_cell.length_c   1.000
_cell.angle_alpha   90.00
_cell.angle_beta   90.00
_cell.angle_gamma   90.00
#
_symmetry.space_group_name_H-M   'P 1'
#
loop_
_entity.id
_entity.type
_entity.pdbx_description
1 polymer ?
#
loop_
_entity_poly.entity_id
_entity_poly.type
_entity_poly.pdbx_seq_one_letter_code
_entity_poly.pdbx_strand_id
1 'polypeptide(L)'
;MTERENKRDYSEPDNRDIIGLKDYQIKIIEEQNDHPQMEELDQPEEMTEDTTGKVSPLVTDFREAKIWLHPGSGFYDAQERMRRYLHRMDADQLLYNFRSAAGLPVKDAEPMFGWDAPECLLRGHTTGHFLSALAHCYHSCGDETAKEKAEYMIEALRECQEAFPKNKGTGQGFLSGYLEEQFDLLEEYTPYPQIWAPYYTLHKLFAGLLDCYELLGNSLALKIAEDLGDWTCRRLSRLPKDQRNRMWSMYIAGEFGGMNEVMARLFQITGEERYLECAAMFDNDRLFAPLLLGKDALGGMHANQHIPQVIGALEMYMAGAGKRYRTIAERFWNYVVSGHAYAPGGVGESEMFHDRGKIGTLLTEKTQETCASYNMLKLTKGLYQLNPKASYMDYYERTLVNHILAVQEKEETGESTYFWPLAPGARRIFEPENSCCHGTGMESSFRFRDAIYFQDGDTVYVNLYLPCTLEMPDGRLQIQQTQTEKDPEQIKIQVKGKIRTLALRKPGWAKEDLEICVQGNQADPIVDENGYIRIQADFEAGVEINVSFPYHPGLIRTPDEPELAAVQAGPYILAALSEEQEALQVPVDEKNVETLLQRAEEGVEYFLGDIRFIPLYRIDQERYHVYLHTEK
;
A
#
# COMPACT_ATOMS: atom_id res chain seq x y z
N MET A 1 -30.12 66.22 5.25
CA MET A 1 -29.98 66.64 6.66
C MET A 1 -29.63 65.40 7.47
N THR A 2 -28.36 65.31 7.86
CA THR A 2 -27.74 64.58 9.00
C THR A 2 -28.07 63.09 9.16
N GLU A 3 -27.16 62.18 8.80
CA GLU A 3 -26.00 61.70 9.58
C GLU A 3 -26.36 60.82 10.78
N ARG A 4 -26.00 59.53 10.68
CA ARG A 4 -25.18 58.83 11.68
C ARG A 4 -24.53 57.60 11.05
N GLU A 5 -23.21 57.71 10.95
CA GLU A 5 -22.27 56.67 10.54
C GLU A 5 -22.13 55.60 11.63
N ASN A 6 -21.83 54.37 11.22
CA ASN A 6 -21.11 53.41 12.06
C ASN A 6 -20.21 52.57 11.14
N LYS A 7 -18.97 53.06 10.95
CA LYS A 7 -17.86 52.30 10.38
C LYS A 7 -17.32 51.35 11.46
N ARG A 8 -17.21 50.06 11.16
CA ARG A 8 -16.31 49.16 11.88
C ARG A 8 -15.07 48.95 11.04
N ASP A 9 -13.96 49.28 11.66
CA ASP A 9 -12.59 49.21 11.16
C ASP A 9 -12.15 47.74 11.09
N TYR A 10 -11.64 47.31 9.94
CA TYR A 10 -10.91 46.05 9.81
C TYR A 10 -9.42 46.38 9.99
N SER A 11 -8.88 46.08 11.17
CA SER A 11 -7.44 46.03 11.39
C SER A 11 -6.98 44.57 11.36
N GLU A 12 -5.90 44.33 10.61
CA GLU A 12 -5.24 43.04 10.41
C GLU A 12 -4.77 42.43 11.76
N PRO A 13 -4.86 41.11 11.95
CA PRO A 13 -4.22 40.46 13.09
C PRO A 13 -2.70 40.35 12.89
N ASP A 14 -1.98 40.75 13.92
CA ASP A 14 -0.52 40.78 14.08
C ASP A 14 0.10 39.38 13.93
N ASN A 15 1.16 39.29 13.13
CA ASN A 15 1.80 38.05 12.69
C ASN A 15 2.93 37.63 13.64
N ARG A 16 2.63 37.58 14.95
CA ARG A 16 3.59 37.22 16.01
C ARG A 16 2.92 36.51 17.18
N ASP A 17 2.53 35.26 16.98
CA ASP A 17 2.32 34.29 18.09
C ASP A 17 2.58 32.84 17.62
N ILE A 18 3.68 32.65 16.88
CA ILE A 18 4.27 31.32 16.63
C ILE A 18 5.64 31.29 17.31
N ILE A 19 5.65 31.25 18.65
CA ILE A 19 6.84 30.95 19.44
C ILE A 19 6.42 30.00 20.56
N GLY A 20 6.82 28.74 20.47
CA GLY A 20 6.61 27.77 21.54
C GLY A 20 6.88 26.28 21.26
N LEU A 21 7.53 25.92 20.14
CA LEU A 21 7.79 24.50 19.79
C LEU A 21 9.11 23.92 20.35
N LYS A 22 9.96 24.71 21.01
CA LYS A 22 11.28 24.23 21.48
C LYS A 22 11.31 23.71 22.91
N ASP A 23 10.41 24.15 23.79
CA ASP A 23 10.46 23.78 25.22
C ASP A 23 9.47 22.66 25.60
N TYR A 24 8.51 22.32 24.73
CA TYR A 24 7.57 21.20 24.95
C TYR A 24 8.18 19.83 24.63
N GLN A 25 9.18 19.78 23.73
CA GLN A 25 9.81 18.54 23.28
C GLN A 25 10.79 17.92 24.29
N ILE A 26 11.27 18.66 25.29
CA ILE A 26 12.19 18.14 26.30
C ILE A 26 11.45 17.47 27.46
N LYS A 27 10.21 17.87 27.75
CA LYS A 27 9.42 17.30 28.86
C LYS A 27 8.81 15.93 28.55
N ILE A 28 8.37 15.70 27.31
CA ILE A 28 7.78 14.41 26.89
C ILE A 28 8.83 13.28 26.87
N ILE A 29 10.11 13.62 26.64
CA ILE A 29 11.21 12.64 26.65
C ILE A 29 11.44 12.06 28.05
N GLU A 30 11.06 12.77 29.12
CA GLU A 30 11.28 12.33 30.51
C GLU A 30 10.07 11.58 31.11
N GLU A 31 8.88 11.68 30.52
CA GLU A 31 7.63 11.15 31.10
C GLU A 31 7.15 9.81 30.50
N GLN A 32 7.76 9.29 29.42
CA GLN A 32 7.32 8.06 28.73
C GLN A 32 7.93 6.72 29.25
N ASN A 33 8.53 6.70 30.44
CA ASN A 33 9.29 5.54 30.92
C ASN A 33 8.56 4.57 31.86
N ASP A 34 7.25 4.65 32.05
CA ASP A 34 6.54 3.71 32.95
C ASP A 34 5.27 3.13 32.30
N HIS A 35 5.40 1.96 31.67
CA HIS A 35 4.50 0.82 31.87
C HIS A 35 5.11 -0.47 31.27
N PRO A 36 5.23 -1.57 32.04
CA PRO A 36 5.92 -2.77 31.61
C PRO A 36 4.95 -3.82 31.03
N GLN A 37 5.17 -4.21 29.77
CA GLN A 37 5.00 -5.57 29.23
C GLN A 37 5.31 -5.54 27.72
N MET A 38 6.60 -5.37 27.39
CA MET A 38 7.14 -5.90 26.14
C MET A 38 8.19 -6.93 26.54
N GLU A 39 7.86 -8.20 26.33
CA GLU A 39 8.85 -9.28 26.40
C GLU A 39 9.91 -9.05 25.30
N GLU A 40 11.16 -9.18 25.73
CA GLU A 40 12.44 -9.15 25.01
C GLU A 40 12.37 -8.95 23.49
N LEU A 41 12.42 -7.69 23.06
CA LEU A 41 13.02 -7.34 21.77
C LEU A 41 14.51 -7.13 22.01
N ASP A 42 15.32 -7.84 21.23
CA ASP A 42 16.78 -7.94 21.32
C ASP A 42 17.47 -6.68 21.83
N GLN A 43 18.45 -6.90 22.71
CA GLN A 43 19.46 -5.90 23.08
C GLN A 43 19.99 -5.24 21.80
N PRO A 44 20.33 -3.94 21.82
CA PRO A 44 20.86 -3.28 20.63
C PRO A 44 22.07 -4.06 20.12
N GLU A 45 21.89 -4.80 19.02
CA GLU A 45 22.99 -5.45 18.33
C GLU A 45 24.03 -4.37 18.05
N GLU A 46 25.28 -4.62 18.44
CA GLU A 46 26.39 -3.78 18.03
C GLU A 46 26.31 -3.62 16.51
N MET A 47 26.19 -2.37 16.05
CA MET A 47 26.14 -2.00 14.62
C MET A 47 27.51 -2.22 13.95
N THR A 48 28.05 -3.42 14.03
CA THR A 48 29.38 -3.75 13.54
C THR A 48 29.31 -5.06 12.76
N GLU A 49 28.70 -4.99 11.57
CA GLU A 49 29.15 -5.73 10.38
C GLU A 49 28.32 -5.25 9.18
N ASP A 50 28.96 -4.40 8.36
CA ASP A 50 28.43 -3.93 7.08
C ASP A 50 28.55 -5.11 6.09
N THR A 51 27.45 -5.81 5.83
CA THR A 51 27.43 -6.81 4.77
C THR A 51 27.46 -6.07 3.44
N THR A 52 28.64 -5.89 2.87
CA THR A 52 28.81 -5.31 1.54
C THR A 52 28.35 -6.31 0.47
N GLY A 53 27.29 -5.99 -0.27
CA GLY A 53 26.76 -6.83 -1.37
C GLY A 53 25.23 -6.93 -1.37
N LYS A 54 24.65 -7.24 -2.53
CA LYS A 54 23.19 -7.43 -2.66
C LYS A 54 22.70 -8.51 -1.70
N VAL A 55 21.63 -8.23 -0.98
CA VAL A 55 21.02 -9.17 -0.03
C VAL A 55 19.99 -10.02 -0.78
N SER A 56 20.06 -11.34 -0.62
CA SER A 56 19.01 -12.23 -1.12
C SER A 56 17.92 -12.41 -0.06
N PRO A 57 16.64 -12.38 -0.44
CA PRO A 57 15.56 -12.66 0.48
C PRO A 57 15.60 -14.14 0.93
N LEU A 58 15.04 -14.45 2.10
CA LEU A 58 14.88 -15.82 2.59
C LEU A 58 13.82 -16.57 1.79
N VAL A 59 12.75 -15.88 1.39
CA VAL A 59 11.71 -16.44 0.52
C VAL A 59 11.50 -15.54 -0.69
N THR A 60 11.32 -16.15 -1.86
CA THR A 60 11.06 -15.45 -3.12
C THR A 60 9.63 -15.62 -3.57
N ASP A 61 9.07 -14.63 -4.26
CA ASP A 61 7.80 -14.79 -4.95
C ASP A 61 7.96 -15.62 -6.24
N PHE A 62 6.84 -16.09 -6.79
CA PHE A 62 6.80 -16.84 -8.04
C PHE A 62 6.67 -15.91 -9.25
N ARG A 63 7.72 -15.14 -9.55
CA ARG A 63 7.71 -14.14 -10.62
C ARG A 63 7.48 -14.77 -12.00
N GLU A 64 8.05 -15.94 -12.23
CA GLU A 64 7.95 -16.65 -13.50
C GLU A 64 6.65 -17.45 -13.67
N ALA A 65 5.91 -17.68 -12.57
CA ALA A 65 4.68 -18.47 -12.61
C ALA A 65 3.49 -17.66 -13.10
N LYS A 66 2.58 -18.34 -13.81
CA LYS A 66 1.24 -17.80 -14.05
C LYS A 66 0.41 -18.04 -12.81
N ILE A 67 -0.12 -16.97 -12.21
CA ILE A 67 -1.07 -17.09 -11.09
C ILE A 67 -2.30 -16.28 -11.46
N TRP A 68 -3.42 -16.96 -11.70
CA TRP A 68 -4.68 -16.32 -12.05
C TRP A 68 -5.76 -16.65 -11.02
N LEU A 69 -6.59 -15.66 -10.72
CA LEU A 69 -7.75 -15.80 -9.84
C LEU A 69 -8.88 -16.50 -10.60
N HIS A 70 -9.70 -17.27 -9.90
CA HIS A 70 -10.87 -17.91 -10.50
C HIS A 70 -12.12 -17.00 -10.38
N PRO A 71 -13.06 -17.10 -11.35
CA PRO A 71 -14.34 -16.42 -11.26
C PRO A 71 -15.15 -16.79 -10.01
N GLY A 72 -16.05 -15.90 -9.60
CA GLY A 72 -16.93 -16.12 -8.44
C GLY A 72 -16.32 -15.72 -7.10
N SER A 73 -15.33 -14.81 -7.11
CA SER A 73 -14.80 -14.15 -5.92
C SER A 73 -14.77 -12.64 -6.13
N GLY A 74 -15.00 -11.88 -5.05
CA GLY A 74 -14.88 -10.42 -5.09
C GLY A 74 -13.53 -9.92 -5.64
N PHE A 75 -12.45 -10.66 -5.41
CA PHE A 75 -11.12 -10.34 -5.95
C PHE A 75 -11.05 -10.43 -7.48
N TYR A 76 -11.57 -11.51 -8.06
CA TYR A 76 -11.64 -11.66 -9.52
C TYR A 76 -12.52 -10.57 -10.13
N ASP A 77 -13.69 -10.30 -9.52
CA ASP A 77 -14.63 -9.31 -10.02
C ASP A 77 -14.02 -7.89 -10.01
N ALA A 78 -13.28 -7.55 -8.95
CA ALA A 78 -12.58 -6.27 -8.83
C ALA A 78 -11.44 -6.12 -9.86
N GLN A 79 -10.68 -7.20 -10.09
CA GLN A 79 -9.65 -7.25 -11.14
C GLN A 79 -10.25 -7.04 -12.53
N GLU A 80 -11.36 -7.72 -12.84
CA GLU A 80 -12.02 -7.61 -14.13
C GLU A 80 -12.67 -6.24 -14.37
N ARG A 81 -13.26 -5.62 -13.34
CA ARG A 81 -13.77 -4.23 -13.43
C ARG A 81 -12.63 -3.26 -13.76
N MET A 82 -11.49 -3.39 -13.06
CA MET A 82 -10.35 -2.51 -13.31
C MET A 82 -9.75 -2.76 -14.70
N ARG A 83 -9.67 -4.02 -15.14
CA ARG A 83 -9.20 -4.37 -16.49
C ARG A 83 -10.03 -3.68 -17.57
N ARG A 84 -11.36 -3.69 -17.45
CA ARG A 84 -12.26 -2.97 -18.37
C ARG A 84 -12.05 -1.46 -18.33
N TYR A 85 -11.78 -0.88 -17.15
CA TYR A 85 -11.44 0.53 -17.03
C TYR A 85 -10.14 0.89 -17.78
N LEU A 86 -9.06 0.13 -17.58
CA LEU A 86 -7.79 0.36 -18.28
C LEU A 86 -7.96 0.34 -19.80
N HIS A 87 -8.82 -0.54 -20.33
CA HIS A 87 -9.11 -0.61 -21.76
C HIS A 87 -9.77 0.67 -22.30
N ARG A 88 -10.65 1.31 -21.52
CA ARG A 88 -11.37 2.53 -21.91
C ARG A 88 -10.54 3.80 -21.81
N MET A 89 -9.50 3.82 -20.98
CA MET A 89 -8.65 5.01 -20.83
C MET A 89 -7.91 5.34 -22.12
N ASP A 90 -7.94 6.62 -22.51
CA ASP A 90 -7.24 7.14 -23.67
C ASP A 90 -5.76 7.39 -23.33
N ALA A 91 -4.88 6.63 -23.97
CA ALA A 91 -3.43 6.77 -23.82
C ALA A 91 -2.94 8.14 -24.28
N ASP A 92 -3.55 8.74 -25.31
CA ASP A 92 -3.14 10.05 -25.80
C ASP A 92 -3.52 11.18 -24.83
N GLN A 93 -4.64 11.03 -24.10
CA GLN A 93 -5.02 11.92 -23.00
C GLN A 93 -3.98 11.89 -21.88
N LEU A 94 -3.54 10.69 -21.47
CA LEU A 94 -2.51 10.50 -20.44
C LEU A 94 -1.12 11.01 -20.87
N LEU A 95 -0.86 11.09 -22.18
CA LEU A 95 0.38 11.62 -22.74
C LEU A 95 0.33 13.14 -22.99
N TYR A 96 -0.84 13.77 -22.84
CA TYR A 96 -1.09 15.17 -23.16
C TYR A 96 -0.06 16.11 -22.50
N ASN A 97 0.08 16.03 -21.18
CA ASN A 97 0.95 16.93 -20.41
C ASN A 97 2.43 16.75 -20.78
N PHE A 98 2.86 15.52 -21.05
CA PHE A 98 4.24 15.21 -21.46
C PHE A 98 4.57 15.79 -22.83
N ARG A 99 3.67 15.60 -23.81
CA ARG A 99 3.84 16.18 -25.17
C ARG A 99 3.83 17.70 -25.12
N SER A 100 2.89 18.28 -24.39
CA SER A 100 2.78 19.74 -24.22
C SER A 100 4.06 20.32 -23.61
N ALA A 101 4.56 19.74 -22.51
CA ALA A 101 5.79 20.18 -21.86
C ALA A 101 7.04 19.98 -22.75
N ALA A 102 7.08 18.92 -23.57
CA ALA A 102 8.15 18.66 -24.52
C ALA A 102 8.08 19.53 -25.79
N GLY A 103 7.03 20.36 -25.96
CA GLY A 103 6.81 21.16 -27.17
C GLY A 103 6.40 20.34 -28.40
N LEU A 104 5.82 19.15 -28.19
CA LEU A 104 5.33 18.25 -29.22
C LEU A 104 3.81 18.42 -29.42
N PRO A 105 3.26 18.11 -30.62
CA PRO A 105 1.82 18.12 -30.84
C PRO A 105 1.11 17.11 -29.93
N VAL A 106 0.04 17.54 -29.26
CA VAL A 106 -0.81 16.69 -28.39
C VAL A 106 -1.79 15.80 -29.16
N LYS A 107 -1.68 15.75 -30.51
CA LYS A 107 -2.65 15.13 -31.43
C LYS A 107 -4.05 15.75 -31.24
N ASP A 108 -5.10 14.93 -31.32
CA ASP A 108 -6.50 15.32 -31.08
C ASP A 108 -6.95 15.00 -29.64
N ALA A 109 -6.00 14.82 -28.70
CA ALA A 109 -6.30 14.46 -27.33
C ALA A 109 -6.85 15.66 -26.54
N GLU A 110 -7.91 15.41 -25.78
CA GLU A 110 -8.40 16.35 -24.78
C GLU A 110 -7.39 16.45 -23.61
N PRO A 111 -7.33 17.59 -22.90
CA PRO A 111 -6.51 17.68 -21.70
C PRO A 111 -7.02 16.72 -20.62
N MET A 112 -6.11 16.32 -19.73
CA MET A 112 -6.48 15.68 -18.47
C MET A 112 -7.22 16.68 -17.54
N PHE A 113 -7.83 16.16 -16.48
CA PHE A 113 -8.60 16.95 -15.50
C PHE A 113 -8.21 16.58 -14.07
N GLY A 114 -8.77 17.29 -13.08
CA GLY A 114 -8.45 17.07 -11.66
C GLY A 114 -6.99 17.40 -11.36
N TRP A 115 -6.31 16.55 -10.60
CA TRP A 115 -4.91 16.78 -10.21
C TRP A 115 -3.92 16.58 -11.37
N ASP A 116 -4.41 16.07 -12.50
CA ASP A 116 -3.65 15.94 -13.74
C ASP A 116 -3.99 17.02 -14.77
N ALA A 117 -4.84 18.00 -14.44
CA ALA A 117 -5.16 19.11 -15.31
C ALA A 117 -3.89 19.93 -15.69
N PRO A 118 -3.83 20.56 -16.89
CA PRO A 118 -2.64 21.31 -17.33
C PRO A 118 -2.17 22.39 -16.36
N GLU A 119 -3.10 23.02 -15.64
CA GLU A 119 -2.85 24.04 -14.61
C GLU A 119 -2.41 23.46 -13.27
N CYS A 120 -2.64 22.16 -13.01
CA CYS A 120 -2.28 21.52 -11.76
C CYS A 120 -0.78 21.20 -11.70
N LEU A 121 -0.19 21.41 -10.54
CA LEU A 121 1.25 21.21 -10.30
C LEU A 121 1.64 19.74 -10.10
N LEU A 122 0.67 18.84 -9.89
CA LEU A 122 0.91 17.40 -9.75
C LEU A 122 0.84 16.64 -11.10
N ARG A 123 0.51 17.33 -12.20
CA ARG A 123 0.28 16.71 -13.51
C ARG A 123 1.40 15.80 -14.00
N GLY A 124 1.02 14.70 -14.63
CA GLY A 124 1.86 13.60 -15.09
C GLY A 124 1.93 12.41 -14.12
N HIS A 125 1.42 12.53 -12.88
CA HIS A 125 1.49 11.45 -11.90
C HIS A 125 0.61 10.25 -12.27
N THR A 126 -0.59 10.49 -12.81
CA THR A 126 -1.51 9.40 -13.21
C THR A 126 -0.94 8.57 -14.35
N THR A 127 -0.19 9.18 -15.27
CA THR A 127 0.48 8.48 -16.39
C THR A 127 1.47 7.43 -15.88
N GLY A 128 2.22 7.74 -14.82
CA GLY A 128 3.14 6.79 -14.19
C GLY A 128 2.41 5.61 -13.55
N HIS A 129 1.38 5.88 -12.75
CA HIS A 129 0.50 4.85 -12.18
C HIS A 129 -0.15 3.97 -13.25
N PHE A 130 -0.60 4.57 -14.35
CA PHE A 130 -1.24 3.85 -15.44
C PHE A 130 -0.26 2.89 -16.14
N LEU A 131 1.00 3.28 -16.33
CA LEU A 131 2.03 2.36 -16.84
C LEU A 131 2.23 1.15 -15.90
N SER A 132 2.35 1.38 -14.59
CA SER A 132 2.42 0.30 -13.60
C SER A 132 1.17 -0.60 -13.66
N ALA A 133 -0.02 0.00 -13.75
CA ALA A 133 -1.28 -0.74 -13.82
C ALA A 133 -1.37 -1.62 -15.08
N LEU A 134 -0.96 -1.10 -16.26
CA LEU A 134 -0.91 -1.89 -17.50
C LEU A 134 0.09 -3.05 -17.41
N ALA A 135 1.29 -2.79 -16.85
CA ALA A 135 2.31 -3.82 -16.66
C ALA A 135 1.82 -4.94 -15.73
N HIS A 136 1.22 -4.58 -14.59
CA HIS A 136 0.63 -5.53 -13.66
C HIS A 136 -0.58 -6.26 -14.25
N CYS A 137 -1.42 -5.58 -15.06
CA CYS A 137 -2.54 -6.21 -15.74
C CYS A 137 -2.07 -7.30 -16.70
N TYR A 138 -1.05 -7.04 -17.52
CA TYR A 138 -0.44 -8.05 -18.36
C TYR A 138 0.10 -9.23 -17.53
N HIS A 139 0.85 -8.94 -16.47
CA HIS A 139 1.47 -9.96 -15.64
C HIS A 139 0.45 -10.89 -14.97
N SER A 140 -0.67 -10.33 -14.51
CA SER A 140 -1.69 -11.06 -13.75
C SER A 140 -2.74 -11.74 -14.62
N CYS A 141 -3.07 -11.13 -15.77
CA CYS A 141 -4.19 -11.58 -16.61
C CYS A 141 -3.76 -12.08 -18.00
N GLY A 142 -2.52 -11.86 -18.42
CA GLY A 142 -2.06 -12.12 -19.78
C GLY A 142 -2.72 -11.20 -20.83
N ASP A 143 -3.09 -9.98 -20.44
CA ASP A 143 -3.84 -9.05 -21.29
C ASP A 143 -2.92 -8.33 -22.31
N GLU A 144 -2.84 -8.88 -23.52
CA GLU A 144 -2.00 -8.33 -24.60
C GLU A 144 -2.39 -6.90 -25.00
N THR A 145 -3.67 -6.52 -24.91
CA THR A 145 -4.11 -5.15 -25.20
C THR A 145 -3.54 -4.15 -24.18
N ALA A 146 -3.46 -4.54 -22.91
CA ALA A 146 -2.80 -3.72 -21.89
C ALA A 146 -1.30 -3.53 -22.17
N LYS A 147 -0.63 -4.61 -22.61
CA LYS A 147 0.78 -4.56 -23.01
C LYS A 147 1.01 -3.66 -24.23
N GLU A 148 0.23 -3.82 -25.30
CA GLU A 148 0.31 -2.97 -26.51
C GLU A 148 0.12 -1.49 -26.16
N LYS A 149 -0.83 -1.18 -25.27
CA LYS A 149 -1.06 0.19 -24.79
C LYS A 149 0.14 0.73 -24.01
N ALA A 150 0.76 -0.07 -23.14
CA ALA A 150 1.96 0.34 -22.41
C ALA A 150 3.13 0.61 -23.36
N GLU A 151 3.37 -0.29 -24.32
CA GLU A 151 4.43 -0.16 -25.33
C GLU A 151 4.26 1.13 -26.15
N TYR A 152 3.04 1.42 -26.60
CA TYR A 152 2.70 2.67 -27.27
C TYR A 152 3.02 3.91 -26.42
N MET A 153 2.67 3.90 -25.13
CA MET A 153 2.95 5.02 -24.23
C MET A 153 4.45 5.19 -24.00
N ILE A 154 5.20 4.09 -23.86
CA ILE A 154 6.66 4.11 -23.69
C ILE A 154 7.34 4.74 -24.91
N GLU A 155 6.91 4.38 -26.13
CA GLU A 155 7.42 4.99 -27.36
C GLU A 155 7.17 6.50 -27.39
N ALA A 156 5.94 6.93 -27.08
CA ALA A 156 5.60 8.35 -27.04
C ALA A 156 6.34 9.12 -25.94
N LEU A 157 6.55 8.52 -24.76
CA LEU A 157 7.35 9.10 -23.69
C LEU A 157 8.82 9.22 -24.07
N ARG A 158 9.35 8.27 -24.84
CA ARG A 158 10.71 8.38 -25.39
C ARG A 158 10.83 9.58 -26.33
N GLU A 159 9.88 9.75 -27.25
CA GLU A 159 9.86 10.92 -28.14
C GLU A 159 9.85 12.23 -27.34
N CYS A 160 9.07 12.30 -26.26
CA CYS A 160 9.05 13.44 -25.36
C CYS A 160 10.42 13.66 -24.69
N GLN A 161 11.02 12.62 -24.10
CA GLN A 161 12.32 12.69 -23.42
C GLN A 161 13.44 13.18 -24.35
N GLU A 162 13.41 12.80 -25.63
CA GLU A 162 14.38 13.25 -26.64
C GLU A 162 14.14 14.70 -27.10
N ALA A 163 12.91 15.20 -26.98
CA ALA A 163 12.55 16.58 -27.31
C ALA A 163 12.86 17.56 -26.17
N PHE A 164 12.77 17.15 -24.90
CA PHE A 164 12.98 18.00 -23.73
C PHE A 164 14.28 18.83 -23.75
N PRO A 165 15.46 18.31 -24.15
CA PRO A 165 16.70 19.10 -24.19
C PRO A 165 16.67 20.30 -25.16
N LYS A 166 15.66 20.39 -26.04
CA LYS A 166 15.44 21.56 -26.92
C LYS A 166 14.84 22.75 -26.15
N ASN A 167 14.22 22.50 -25.00
CA ASN A 167 13.69 23.53 -24.12
C ASN A 167 14.82 24.17 -23.32
N LYS A 168 14.78 25.50 -23.21
CA LYS A 168 15.77 26.25 -22.43
C LYS A 168 15.65 25.91 -20.95
N GLY A 169 16.76 25.54 -20.33
CA GLY A 169 16.82 25.22 -18.89
C GLY A 169 16.48 23.77 -18.56
N THR A 170 16.32 22.89 -19.56
CA THR A 170 16.10 21.46 -19.34
C THR A 170 17.39 20.67 -19.59
N GLY A 171 17.78 19.88 -18.60
CA GLY A 171 18.92 18.97 -18.62
C GLY A 171 18.63 17.71 -19.43
N GLN A 172 19.70 17.09 -19.93
CA GLN A 172 19.62 15.82 -20.66
C GLN A 172 18.99 14.72 -19.80
N GLY A 173 18.10 13.92 -20.39
CA GLY A 173 17.43 12.78 -19.75
C GLY A 173 16.17 13.11 -18.96
N PHE A 174 15.86 14.39 -18.76
CA PHE A 174 14.65 14.83 -18.05
C PHE A 174 13.37 14.42 -18.79
N LEU A 175 12.36 14.00 -18.03
CA LEU A 175 11.02 13.68 -18.51
C LEU A 175 10.00 13.94 -17.39
N SER A 176 8.99 14.76 -17.66
CA SER A 176 7.88 15.06 -16.74
C SER A 176 6.70 15.65 -17.52
N GLY A 177 5.53 15.81 -16.88
CA GLY A 177 4.39 16.56 -17.41
C GLY A 177 4.59 18.10 -17.39
N TYR A 178 5.77 18.57 -16.99
CA TYR A 178 6.13 19.97 -16.83
C TYR A 178 7.65 20.18 -16.90
N LEU A 179 8.12 21.43 -16.96
CA LEU A 179 9.55 21.80 -17.03
C LEU A 179 10.23 21.74 -15.65
N GLU A 180 11.56 21.87 -15.57
CA GLU A 180 12.32 21.73 -14.31
C GLU A 180 12.03 22.78 -13.21
N GLU A 181 11.22 23.80 -13.49
CA GLU A 181 10.96 24.94 -12.60
C GLU A 181 10.52 24.54 -11.18
N GLN A 182 9.63 23.54 -11.04
CA GLN A 182 9.22 23.09 -9.70
C GLN A 182 10.38 22.49 -8.88
N PHE A 183 11.33 21.86 -9.54
CA PHE A 183 12.53 21.33 -8.89
C PHE A 183 13.48 22.48 -8.50
N ASP A 184 13.58 23.52 -9.32
CA ASP A 184 14.39 24.70 -9.01
C ASP A 184 13.82 25.41 -7.77
N LEU A 185 12.50 25.59 -7.73
CA LEU A 185 11.78 26.19 -6.61
C LEU A 185 11.86 25.36 -5.32
N LEU A 186 11.85 24.02 -5.41
CA LEU A 186 12.03 23.15 -4.26
C LEU A 186 13.43 23.33 -3.63
N GLU A 187 14.46 23.50 -4.45
CA GLU A 187 15.83 23.74 -3.98
C GLU A 187 15.96 25.09 -3.27
N GLU A 188 15.08 26.03 -3.57
CA GLU A 188 14.91 27.31 -2.86
C GLU A 188 13.93 27.22 -1.66
N TYR A 189 13.47 26.02 -1.32
CA TYR A 189 12.54 25.73 -0.23
C TYR A 189 11.16 26.38 -0.38
N THR A 190 10.70 26.55 -1.62
CA THR A 190 9.34 27.01 -1.91
C THR A 190 8.31 26.02 -1.34
N PRO A 191 7.37 26.45 -0.49
CA PRO A 191 6.44 25.52 0.16
C PRO A 191 5.24 25.19 -0.75
N TYR A 192 4.45 24.21 -0.30
CA TYR A 192 3.13 23.95 -0.84
C TYR A 192 2.17 25.10 -0.45
N PRO A 193 1.22 25.53 -1.31
CA PRO A 193 0.89 24.99 -2.64
C PRO A 193 1.58 25.69 -3.82
N GLN A 194 2.62 26.49 -3.62
CA GLN A 194 3.30 27.18 -4.74
C GLN A 194 4.04 26.21 -5.67
N ILE A 195 4.50 25.09 -5.13
CA ILE A 195 4.91 23.88 -5.85
C ILE A 195 4.18 22.68 -5.28
N TRP A 196 4.12 21.57 -6.01
CA TRP A 196 3.49 20.35 -5.53
C TRP A 196 4.32 19.11 -5.86
N ALA A 197 4.98 18.57 -4.83
CA ALA A 197 5.62 17.25 -4.80
C ALA A 197 6.34 16.83 -6.11
N PRO A 198 7.32 17.61 -6.61
CA PRO A 198 7.86 17.36 -7.95
C PRO A 198 8.60 16.01 -8.07
N TYR A 199 9.23 15.53 -6.99
CA TYR A 199 9.86 14.22 -6.96
C TYR A 199 8.84 13.08 -6.80
N TYR A 200 7.66 13.31 -6.22
CA TYR A 200 6.58 12.32 -6.19
C TYR A 200 6.09 11.98 -7.59
N THR A 201 5.84 13.00 -8.44
CA THR A 201 5.34 12.76 -9.81
C THR A 201 6.41 12.04 -10.63
N LEU A 202 7.68 12.41 -10.44
CA LEU A 202 8.81 11.75 -11.07
C LEU A 202 8.90 10.27 -10.64
N HIS A 203 8.74 10.00 -9.35
CA HIS A 203 8.73 8.64 -8.82
C HIS A 203 7.65 7.77 -9.47
N LYS A 204 6.41 8.28 -9.66
CA LYS A 204 5.35 7.49 -10.29
C LYS A 204 5.68 7.10 -11.72
N LEU A 205 6.22 8.04 -12.50
CA LEU A 205 6.70 7.75 -13.85
C LEU A 205 7.83 6.72 -13.84
N PHE A 206 8.81 6.90 -12.95
CA PHE A 206 9.96 6.02 -12.83
C PHE A 206 9.55 4.59 -12.45
N ALA A 207 8.67 4.45 -11.46
CA ALA A 207 8.11 3.16 -11.05
C ALA A 207 7.39 2.47 -12.22
N GLY A 208 6.52 3.19 -12.94
CA GLY A 208 5.85 2.67 -14.12
C GLY A 208 6.81 2.18 -15.21
N LEU A 209 7.88 2.93 -15.49
CA LEU A 209 8.90 2.51 -16.46
C LEU A 209 9.66 1.24 -16.01
N LEU A 210 10.02 1.14 -14.73
CA LEU A 210 10.67 -0.05 -14.19
C LEU A 210 9.73 -1.26 -14.18
N ASP A 211 8.46 -1.07 -13.84
CA ASP A 211 7.46 -2.14 -13.86
C ASP A 211 7.23 -2.64 -15.30
N CYS A 212 7.18 -1.74 -16.29
CA CYS A 212 7.13 -2.14 -17.70
C CYS A 212 8.38 -2.91 -18.14
N TYR A 213 9.57 -2.56 -17.66
CA TYR A 213 10.78 -3.34 -17.95
C TYR A 213 10.70 -4.73 -17.30
N GLU A 214 10.41 -4.81 -16.01
CA GLU A 214 10.45 -6.06 -15.24
C GLU A 214 9.33 -7.03 -15.63
N LEU A 215 8.13 -6.53 -15.94
CA LEU A 215 6.94 -7.36 -16.19
C LEU A 215 6.63 -7.57 -17.67
N LEU A 216 7.02 -6.63 -18.55
CA LEU A 216 6.80 -6.75 -20.00
C LEU A 216 8.08 -7.07 -20.78
N GLY A 217 9.25 -6.95 -20.15
CA GLY A 217 10.55 -7.08 -20.83
C GLY A 217 10.89 -5.88 -21.72
N ASN A 218 10.26 -4.71 -21.51
CA ASN A 218 10.44 -3.55 -22.39
C ASN A 218 11.76 -2.83 -22.10
N SER A 219 12.78 -3.11 -22.91
CA SER A 219 14.12 -2.49 -22.79
C SER A 219 14.13 -0.98 -23.07
N LEU A 220 13.18 -0.44 -23.84
CA LEU A 220 13.08 1.00 -24.07
C LEU A 220 12.62 1.72 -22.79
N ALA A 221 11.71 1.12 -22.02
CA ALA A 221 11.30 1.65 -20.72
C ALA A 221 12.48 1.75 -19.75
N LEU A 222 13.33 0.71 -19.69
CA LEU A 222 14.58 0.76 -18.92
C LEU A 222 15.48 1.89 -19.40
N LYS A 223 15.63 2.07 -20.72
CA LYS A 223 16.48 3.15 -21.25
C LYS A 223 15.99 4.54 -20.85
N ILE A 224 14.67 4.77 -20.88
CA ILE A 224 14.08 6.03 -20.40
C ILE A 224 14.37 6.21 -18.91
N ALA A 225 14.21 5.15 -18.11
CA ALA A 225 14.47 5.15 -16.68
C ALA A 225 15.96 5.42 -16.34
N GLU A 226 16.91 4.85 -17.08
CA GLU A 226 18.35 5.13 -16.93
C GLU A 226 18.68 6.59 -17.20
N ASP A 227 18.15 7.16 -18.31
CA ASP A 227 18.38 8.55 -18.67
C ASP A 227 17.77 9.51 -17.63
N LEU A 228 16.61 9.16 -17.07
CA LEU A 228 15.95 9.88 -15.99
C LEU A 228 16.72 9.77 -14.67
N GLY A 229 17.17 8.58 -14.31
CA GLY A 229 18.02 8.33 -13.13
C GLY A 229 19.33 9.10 -13.22
N ASP A 230 19.97 9.12 -14.40
CA ASP A 230 21.17 9.89 -14.66
C ASP A 230 20.93 11.41 -14.48
N TRP A 231 19.77 11.91 -14.92
CA TRP A 231 19.37 13.30 -14.66
C TRP A 231 19.20 13.56 -13.16
N THR A 232 18.51 12.69 -12.44
CA THR A 232 18.30 12.79 -10.99
C THR A 232 19.63 12.81 -10.23
N CYS A 233 20.55 11.89 -10.56
CA CYS A 233 21.89 11.82 -9.99
C CYS A 233 22.64 13.15 -10.18
N ARG A 234 22.70 13.66 -11.42
CA ARG A 234 23.38 14.93 -11.72
C ARG A 234 22.79 16.10 -10.95
N ARG A 235 21.45 16.17 -10.86
CA ARG A 235 20.75 17.25 -10.21
C ARG A 235 20.94 17.25 -8.69
N LEU A 236 20.85 16.10 -8.03
CA LEU A 236 21.01 16.02 -6.57
C LEU A 236 22.47 16.11 -6.12
N SER A 237 23.41 15.69 -6.96
CA SER A 237 24.85 15.74 -6.65
C SER A 237 25.40 17.17 -6.47
N ARG A 238 24.75 18.19 -7.06
CA ARG A 238 25.16 19.60 -6.90
C ARG A 238 24.66 20.24 -5.59
N LEU A 239 23.78 19.56 -4.85
CA LEU A 239 23.19 20.09 -3.62
C LEU A 239 23.96 19.55 -2.39
N PRO A 240 24.25 20.38 -1.38
CA PRO A 240 24.77 19.88 -0.09
C PRO A 240 23.76 18.97 0.61
N LYS A 241 24.25 18.02 1.44
CA LYS A 241 23.39 17.11 2.20
C LYS A 241 22.34 17.85 3.05
N ASP A 242 22.74 18.91 3.75
CA ASP A 242 21.83 19.67 4.61
C ASP A 242 20.68 20.34 3.83
N GLN A 243 20.96 20.77 2.59
CA GLN A 243 19.93 21.32 1.70
C GLN A 243 18.93 20.23 1.29
N ARG A 244 19.42 19.05 0.89
CA ARG A 244 18.55 17.91 0.55
C ARG A 244 17.71 17.47 1.75
N ASN A 245 18.32 17.29 2.91
CA ASN A 245 17.60 16.95 4.15
C ASN A 245 16.49 17.96 4.46
N ARG A 246 16.75 19.26 4.27
CA ARG A 246 15.73 20.29 4.46
C ARG A 246 14.60 20.16 3.43
N MET A 247 14.91 19.93 2.16
CA MET A 247 13.89 19.68 1.12
C MET A 247 12.96 18.53 1.53
N TRP A 248 13.51 17.38 1.89
CA TRP A 248 12.76 16.17 2.25
C TRP A 248 11.89 16.31 3.50
N SER A 249 12.24 17.24 4.39
CA SER A 249 11.48 17.54 5.60
C SER A 249 10.26 18.44 5.38
N MET A 250 10.09 19.00 4.17
CA MET A 250 8.99 19.92 3.85
C MET A 250 7.70 19.14 3.61
N TYR A 251 6.60 19.64 4.21
CA TYR A 251 5.26 19.10 4.01
C TYR A 251 4.81 19.26 2.56
N ILE A 252 4.45 18.14 1.91
CA ILE A 252 3.99 18.01 0.51
C ILE A 252 5.00 18.47 -0.55
N ALA A 253 5.51 19.70 -0.49
CA ALA A 253 6.52 20.20 -1.42
C ALA A 253 7.78 19.31 -1.46
N GLY A 254 8.18 18.80 -0.30
CA GLY A 254 9.32 17.88 -0.14
C GLY A 254 9.02 16.42 -0.40
N GLU A 255 7.77 16.07 -0.72
CA GLU A 255 7.38 14.69 -0.96
C GLU A 255 8.05 14.15 -2.24
N PHE A 256 8.77 13.04 -2.07
CA PHE A 256 9.48 12.37 -3.15
C PHE A 256 8.95 10.96 -3.43
N GLY A 257 7.84 10.55 -2.82
CA GLY A 257 7.35 9.17 -2.91
C GLY A 257 8.47 8.16 -2.60
N GLY A 258 8.64 7.16 -3.46
CA GLY A 258 9.68 6.15 -3.38
C GLY A 258 10.86 6.44 -4.32
N MET A 259 11.34 7.68 -4.46
CA MET A 259 12.51 7.95 -5.30
C MET A 259 13.75 7.14 -4.88
N ASN A 260 13.96 6.91 -3.59
CA ASN A 260 14.99 6.00 -3.10
C ASN A 260 14.73 4.54 -3.54
N GLU A 261 13.47 4.08 -3.54
CA GLU A 261 13.05 2.76 -4.02
C GLU A 261 13.46 2.54 -5.48
N VAL A 262 13.03 3.44 -6.39
CA VAL A 262 13.27 3.28 -7.83
C VAL A 262 14.75 3.42 -8.21
N MET A 263 15.51 4.27 -7.50
CA MET A 263 16.95 4.38 -7.71
C MET A 263 17.71 3.13 -7.21
N ALA A 264 17.30 2.57 -6.07
CA ALA A 264 17.86 1.30 -5.58
C ALA A 264 17.51 0.12 -6.51
N ARG A 265 16.26 0.05 -7.02
CA ARG A 265 15.87 -0.92 -8.04
C ARG A 265 16.69 -0.77 -9.31
N LEU A 266 16.93 0.46 -9.78
CA LEU A 266 17.75 0.71 -10.96
C LEU A 266 19.20 0.24 -10.76
N PHE A 267 19.79 0.43 -9.57
CA PHE A 267 21.08 -0.18 -9.22
C PHE A 267 21.01 -1.71 -9.24
N GLN A 268 19.94 -2.31 -8.69
CA GLN A 268 19.79 -3.77 -8.70
C GLN A 268 19.73 -4.34 -10.12
N ILE A 269 19.10 -3.63 -11.06
CA ILE A 269 18.99 -4.00 -12.48
C ILE A 269 20.32 -3.80 -13.22
N THR A 270 20.95 -2.64 -13.08
CA THR A 270 22.10 -2.22 -13.91
C THR A 270 23.47 -2.58 -13.32
N GLY A 271 23.57 -2.65 -11.99
CA GLY A 271 24.83 -2.77 -11.25
C GLY A 271 25.63 -1.47 -11.14
N GLU A 272 25.10 -0.34 -11.61
CA GLU A 272 25.80 0.95 -11.63
C GLU A 272 25.72 1.67 -10.27
N GLU A 273 26.83 1.70 -9.52
CA GLU A 273 26.90 2.20 -8.13
C GLU A 273 26.36 3.63 -7.96
N ARG A 274 26.49 4.48 -8.98
CA ARG A 274 25.96 5.86 -8.97
C ARG A 274 24.48 5.95 -8.60
N TYR A 275 23.69 4.93 -8.97
CA TYR A 275 22.26 4.91 -8.67
C TYR A 275 21.99 4.62 -7.20
N LEU A 276 22.80 3.76 -6.57
CA LEU A 276 22.71 3.51 -5.13
C LEU A 276 23.18 4.71 -4.31
N GLU A 277 24.25 5.38 -4.75
CA GLU A 277 24.71 6.64 -4.15
C GLU A 277 23.64 7.73 -4.23
N CYS A 278 22.98 7.86 -5.40
CA CYS A 278 21.87 8.80 -5.57
C CYS A 278 20.64 8.40 -4.76
N ALA A 279 20.33 7.12 -4.61
CA ALA A 279 19.24 6.67 -3.75
C ALA A 279 19.44 7.13 -2.30
N ALA A 280 20.67 7.07 -1.79
CA ALA A 280 21.02 7.58 -0.45
C ALA A 280 20.91 9.12 -0.33
N MET A 281 20.86 9.87 -1.44
CA MET A 281 20.64 11.33 -1.40
C MET A 281 19.21 11.72 -0.99
N PHE A 282 18.29 10.76 -0.99
CA PHE A 282 16.90 10.88 -0.52
C PHE A 282 16.72 10.49 0.96
N ASP A 283 17.80 10.18 1.70
CA ASP A 283 17.71 9.92 3.15
C ASP A 283 17.02 11.11 3.86
N ASN A 284 15.93 10.83 4.58
CA ASN A 284 15.16 11.83 5.32
C ASN A 284 15.38 11.65 6.83
N ASP A 285 16.38 12.36 7.36
CA ASP A 285 16.77 12.22 8.77
C ASP A 285 15.63 12.56 9.76
N ARG A 286 14.64 13.38 9.35
CA ARG A 286 13.45 13.67 10.18
C ARG A 286 12.60 12.43 10.46
N LEU A 287 12.54 11.50 9.49
CA LEU A 287 11.85 10.23 9.62
C LEU A 287 12.78 9.12 10.13
N PHE A 288 13.98 9.02 9.56
CA PHE A 288 14.86 7.87 9.76
C PHE A 288 15.59 7.90 11.12
N ALA A 289 16.01 9.07 11.61
CA ALA A 289 16.77 9.13 12.85
C ALA A 289 15.95 8.68 14.08
N PRO A 290 14.68 9.09 14.28
CA PRO A 290 13.85 8.56 15.36
C PRO A 290 13.68 7.03 15.30
N LEU A 291 13.47 6.47 14.11
CA LEU A 291 13.32 5.03 13.92
C LEU A 291 14.61 4.28 14.33
N LEU A 292 15.78 4.79 13.95
CA LEU A 292 17.08 4.23 14.37
C LEU A 292 17.33 4.34 15.88
N LEU A 293 16.74 5.35 16.53
CA LEU A 293 16.78 5.52 17.99
C LEU A 293 15.70 4.70 18.73
N GLY A 294 14.87 3.94 18.02
CA GLY A 294 13.80 3.15 18.62
C GLY A 294 12.66 4.01 19.17
N LYS A 295 12.36 5.14 18.50
CA LYS A 295 11.29 6.05 18.87
C LYS A 295 10.20 6.10 17.80
N ASP A 296 8.96 5.93 18.24
CA ASP A 296 7.77 6.21 17.43
C ASP A 296 7.53 7.73 17.46
N ALA A 297 8.00 8.42 16.42
CA ALA A 297 7.85 9.86 16.24
C ALA A 297 6.93 10.20 15.04
N LEU A 298 6.00 9.30 14.71
CA LEU A 298 5.15 9.42 13.53
C LEU A 298 4.02 10.45 13.70
N GLY A 299 3.61 10.75 14.94
CA GLY A 299 2.56 11.73 15.21
C GLY A 299 2.81 13.08 14.53
N GLY A 300 1.84 13.53 13.74
CA GLY A 300 1.93 14.77 12.95
C GLY A 300 2.72 14.65 11.63
N MET A 301 3.09 13.43 11.20
CA MET A 301 3.64 13.19 9.87
C MET A 301 2.55 12.77 8.89
N HIS A 302 2.62 13.26 7.65
CA HIS A 302 1.73 12.80 6.57
C HIS A 302 2.05 11.34 6.25
N ALA A 303 1.07 10.45 6.37
CA ALA A 303 1.27 9.01 6.30
C ALA A 303 1.84 8.58 4.94
N ASN A 304 1.11 8.85 3.86
CA ASN A 304 1.49 8.41 2.53
C ASN A 304 2.74 9.13 1.96
N GLN A 305 3.08 10.34 2.43
CA GLN A 305 4.37 10.96 2.09
C GLN A 305 5.56 10.14 2.61
N HIS A 306 5.43 9.48 3.77
CA HIS A 306 6.55 8.85 4.47
C HIS A 306 6.64 7.32 4.28
N ILE A 307 5.52 6.60 4.12
CA ILE A 307 5.54 5.13 3.94
C ILE A 307 6.40 4.70 2.72
N PRO A 308 6.30 5.32 1.53
CA PRO A 308 7.15 4.97 0.38
C PRO A 308 8.65 5.18 0.62
N GLN A 309 9.02 6.15 1.45
CA GLN A 309 10.42 6.38 1.82
C GLN A 309 10.98 5.18 2.60
N VAL A 310 10.15 4.54 3.41
CA VAL A 310 10.49 3.34 4.18
C VAL A 310 10.54 2.09 3.30
N ILE A 311 9.66 1.99 2.29
CA ILE A 311 9.80 0.95 1.24
C ILE A 311 11.15 1.12 0.54
N GLY A 312 11.52 2.35 0.18
CA GLY A 312 12.82 2.61 -0.41
C GLY A 312 13.99 2.32 0.54
N ALA A 313 13.84 2.53 1.86
CA ALA A 313 14.83 2.05 2.83
C ALA A 313 14.98 0.53 2.74
N LEU A 314 13.89 -0.22 2.69
CA LEU A 314 13.98 -1.67 2.52
C LEU A 314 14.71 -2.06 1.22
N GLU A 315 14.43 -1.40 0.10
CA GLU A 315 15.16 -1.62 -1.17
C GLU A 315 16.65 -1.23 -1.08
N MET A 316 17.00 -0.20 -0.32
CA MET A 316 18.40 0.16 -0.03
C MET A 316 19.11 -0.98 0.71
N TYR A 317 18.44 -1.62 1.68
CA TYR A 317 18.99 -2.81 2.34
C TYR A 317 19.15 -3.98 1.35
N MET A 318 18.16 -4.24 0.50
CA MET A 318 18.25 -5.28 -0.55
C MET A 318 19.42 -5.03 -1.52
N ALA A 319 19.67 -3.76 -1.83
CA ALA A 319 20.81 -3.33 -2.65
C ALA A 319 22.17 -3.43 -1.93
N GLY A 320 22.20 -3.72 -0.62
CA GLY A 320 23.44 -3.87 0.15
C GLY A 320 23.96 -2.57 0.79
N ALA A 321 23.10 -1.56 0.99
CA ALA A 321 23.48 -0.26 1.58
C ALA A 321 23.54 -0.25 3.12
N GLY A 322 23.53 -1.42 3.76
CA GLY A 322 23.76 -1.59 5.20
C GLY A 322 22.49 -1.85 6.05
N LYS A 323 22.68 -2.53 7.19
CA LYS A 323 21.60 -3.02 8.08
C LYS A 323 20.70 -1.92 8.65
N ARG A 324 21.20 -0.68 8.76
CA ARG A 324 20.42 0.47 9.27
C ARG A 324 19.08 0.64 8.56
N TYR A 325 19.06 0.37 7.26
CA TYR A 325 17.87 0.51 6.43
C TYR A 325 16.82 -0.56 6.71
N ARG A 326 17.25 -1.80 6.99
CA ARG A 326 16.36 -2.87 7.46
C ARG A 326 15.75 -2.50 8.82
N THR A 327 16.56 -2.01 9.76
CA THR A 327 16.07 -1.57 11.08
C THR A 327 15.02 -0.46 10.97
N ILE A 328 15.21 0.50 10.06
CA ILE A 328 14.22 1.55 9.76
C ILE A 328 12.90 0.92 9.30
N ALA A 329 12.95 0.01 8.33
CA ALA A 329 11.78 -0.65 7.76
C ALA A 329 11.01 -1.49 8.81
N GLU A 330 11.71 -2.34 9.56
CA GLU A 330 11.12 -3.21 10.57
C GLU A 330 10.47 -2.41 11.71
N ARG A 331 11.16 -1.38 12.24
CA ARG A 331 10.62 -0.57 13.34
C ARG A 331 9.44 0.29 12.90
N PHE A 332 9.51 0.89 11.71
CA PHE A 332 8.39 1.65 11.17
C PHE A 332 7.15 0.77 11.03
N TRP A 333 7.28 -0.41 10.41
CA TRP A 333 6.17 -1.34 10.25
C TRP A 333 5.58 -1.75 11.60
N ASN A 334 6.44 -2.12 12.56
CA ASN A 334 6.02 -2.49 13.91
C ASN A 334 5.24 -1.36 14.59
N TYR A 335 5.73 -0.12 14.54
CA TYR A 335 5.05 1.02 15.16
C TYR A 335 3.70 1.28 14.52
N VAL A 336 3.63 1.32 13.19
CA VAL A 336 2.39 1.56 12.45
C VAL A 336 1.35 0.50 12.74
N VAL A 337 1.68 -0.79 12.59
CA VAL A 337 0.72 -1.89 12.75
C VAL A 337 0.23 -2.02 14.20
N SER A 338 1.10 -1.76 15.18
CA SER A 338 0.74 -1.92 16.61
C SER A 338 0.10 -0.68 17.25
N GLY A 339 0.17 0.49 16.61
CA GLY A 339 -0.16 1.75 17.27
C GLY A 339 -0.95 2.76 16.43
N HIS A 340 -1.00 2.61 15.10
CA HIS A 340 -1.60 3.60 14.20
C HIS A 340 -2.63 3.00 13.22
N ALA A 341 -2.80 1.67 13.21
CA ALA A 341 -3.74 0.99 12.35
C ALA A 341 -5.13 0.87 12.98
N TYR A 342 -6.16 1.18 12.19
CA TYR A 342 -7.54 0.86 12.52
C TYR A 342 -7.81 -0.64 12.33
N ALA A 343 -8.91 -1.17 12.87
CA ALA A 343 -9.31 -2.57 12.74
C ALA A 343 -9.33 -3.10 11.28
N PRO A 344 -9.74 -2.34 10.25
CA PRO A 344 -9.62 -2.79 8.86
C PRO A 344 -8.18 -2.85 8.32
N GLY A 345 -7.20 -2.32 9.06
CA GLY A 345 -5.76 -2.36 8.74
C GLY A 345 -5.20 -1.08 8.10
N GLY A 346 -6.06 -0.18 7.61
CA GLY A 346 -5.63 1.13 7.12
C GLY A 346 -5.20 2.06 8.25
N VAL A 347 -4.56 3.17 7.87
CA VAL A 347 -3.88 4.08 8.79
C VAL A 347 -4.16 5.53 8.44
N GLY A 348 -4.00 6.40 9.44
CA GLY A 348 -4.07 7.85 9.28
C GLY A 348 -5.49 8.42 9.25
N GLU A 349 -5.59 9.69 9.63
CA GLU A 349 -6.81 10.48 9.60
C GLU A 349 -6.47 11.85 9.02
N SER A 350 -7.27 12.30 8.05
CA SER A 350 -6.96 13.47 7.23
C SER A 350 -5.52 13.42 6.67
N GLU A 351 -5.11 12.23 6.21
CA GLU A 351 -3.77 11.90 5.64
C GLU A 351 -2.61 11.87 6.65
N MET A 352 -2.88 12.16 7.93
CA MET A 352 -1.85 12.30 8.95
C MET A 352 -1.81 11.09 9.88
N PHE A 353 -0.61 10.66 10.26
CA PHE A 353 -0.43 9.91 11.49
C PHE A 353 -0.70 10.82 12.68
N HIS A 354 -1.39 10.28 13.68
CA HIS A 354 -1.64 10.95 14.96
C HIS A 354 -0.81 10.29 16.05
N ASP A 355 -1.00 10.71 17.30
CA ASP A 355 -0.29 10.10 18.42
C ASP A 355 -0.62 8.59 18.53
N ARG A 356 0.38 7.80 18.89
CA ARG A 356 0.27 6.35 19.04
C ARG A 356 -0.91 5.98 19.93
N GLY A 357 -1.76 5.06 19.46
CA GLY A 357 -2.92 4.56 20.19
C GLY A 357 -4.13 5.49 20.19
N LYS A 358 -4.14 6.57 19.39
CA LYS A 358 -5.34 7.38 19.14
C LYS A 358 -6.10 6.81 17.96
N ILE A 359 -7.11 5.99 18.23
CA ILE A 359 -7.89 5.29 17.19
C ILE A 359 -9.38 5.62 17.35
N GLY A 360 -9.96 5.33 18.52
CA GLY A 360 -11.39 5.54 18.80
C GLY A 360 -11.79 7.02 18.80
N THR A 361 -10.90 7.89 19.27
CA THR A 361 -11.11 9.34 19.24
C THR A 361 -11.00 9.97 17.83
N LEU A 362 -10.53 9.19 16.84
CA LEU A 362 -10.26 9.64 15.47
C LEU A 362 -11.09 8.87 14.42
N LEU A 363 -12.27 8.39 14.80
CA LEU A 363 -13.22 7.77 13.86
C LEU A 363 -13.97 8.87 13.09
N THR A 364 -13.38 9.34 11.99
CA THR A 364 -13.91 10.46 11.18
C THR A 364 -14.28 10.03 9.75
N GLU A 365 -14.83 10.96 8.97
CA GLU A 365 -15.11 10.78 7.53
C GLU A 365 -13.83 10.76 6.66
N LYS A 366 -12.66 11.04 7.25
CA LYS A 366 -11.38 11.18 6.53
C LYS A 366 -10.32 10.20 7.03
N THR A 367 -10.75 9.05 7.54
CA THR A 367 -9.86 7.99 7.98
C THR A 367 -9.34 7.16 6.82
N GLN A 368 -8.21 6.49 7.04
CA GLN A 368 -7.69 5.44 6.17
C GLN A 368 -7.56 5.87 4.70
N GLU A 369 -6.58 6.71 4.40
CA GLU A 369 -6.20 6.97 3.00
C GLU A 369 -5.78 5.65 2.32
N THR A 370 -6.35 5.37 1.15
CA THR A 370 -6.12 4.11 0.41
C THR A 370 -4.65 3.90 0.06
N CYS A 371 -3.94 4.95 -0.39
CA CYS A 371 -2.53 4.85 -0.75
C CYS A 371 -1.63 4.39 0.40
N ALA A 372 -1.93 4.84 1.63
CA ALA A 372 -1.16 4.44 2.80
C ALA A 372 -1.25 2.93 3.03
N SER A 373 -2.42 2.35 2.80
CA SER A 373 -2.64 0.90 2.94
C SER A 373 -1.94 0.10 1.84
N TYR A 374 -2.03 0.57 0.59
CA TYR A 374 -1.29 -0.03 -0.53
C TYR A 374 0.22 -0.07 -0.27
N ASN A 375 0.79 1.05 0.18
CA ASN A 375 2.22 1.15 0.48
C ASN A 375 2.60 0.33 1.72
N MET A 376 1.74 0.24 2.74
CA MET A 376 1.96 -0.66 3.87
C MET A 376 1.95 -2.14 3.44
N LEU A 377 1.11 -2.54 2.49
CA LEU A 377 1.15 -3.90 1.93
C LEU A 377 2.45 -4.18 1.17
N LYS A 378 2.95 -3.23 0.36
CA LYS A 378 4.27 -3.34 -0.29
C LYS A 378 5.39 -3.54 0.75
N LEU A 379 5.41 -2.72 1.80
CA LEU A 379 6.39 -2.84 2.89
C LEU A 379 6.29 -4.20 3.59
N THR A 380 5.06 -4.62 3.91
CA THR A 380 4.78 -5.91 4.57
C THR A 380 5.28 -7.09 3.74
N LYS A 381 5.05 -7.07 2.42
CA LYS A 381 5.56 -8.09 1.49
C LYS A 381 7.08 -8.18 1.54
N GLY A 382 7.77 -7.05 1.44
CA GLY A 382 9.24 -7.03 1.44
C GLY A 382 9.82 -7.51 2.77
N LEU A 383 9.23 -7.12 3.91
CA LEU A 383 9.66 -7.60 5.22
C LEU A 383 9.44 -9.11 5.39
N TYR A 384 8.32 -9.63 4.89
CA TYR A 384 8.06 -11.06 4.87
C TYR A 384 9.11 -11.83 4.05
N GLN A 385 9.57 -11.29 2.92
CA GLN A 385 10.62 -11.91 2.12
C GLN A 385 11.95 -12.05 2.88
N LEU A 386 12.22 -11.14 3.82
CA LEU A 386 13.39 -11.20 4.70
C LEU A 386 13.19 -12.07 5.94
N ASN A 387 11.94 -12.24 6.38
CA ASN A 387 11.59 -12.92 7.62
C ASN A 387 10.17 -13.51 7.49
N PRO A 388 10.02 -14.77 7.04
CA PRO A 388 8.73 -15.34 6.64
C PRO A 388 7.86 -15.73 7.85
N LYS A 389 7.47 -14.75 8.67
CA LYS A 389 6.55 -14.91 9.80
C LYS A 389 5.11 -14.68 9.37
N ALA A 390 4.20 -15.56 9.79
CA ALA A 390 2.78 -15.49 9.51
C ALA A 390 2.13 -14.17 9.94
N SER A 391 2.65 -13.53 10.99
CA SER A 391 2.14 -12.25 11.51
C SER A 391 2.17 -11.10 10.49
N TYR A 392 3.15 -11.10 9.58
CA TYR A 392 3.16 -10.14 8.46
C TYR A 392 1.96 -10.38 7.55
N MET A 393 1.66 -11.65 7.28
CA MET A 393 0.57 -12.05 6.39
C MET A 393 -0.81 -11.93 7.05
N ASP A 394 -0.89 -11.93 8.38
CA ASP A 394 -2.13 -11.57 9.09
C ASP A 394 -2.49 -10.10 8.89
N TYR A 395 -1.53 -9.19 8.98
CA TYR A 395 -1.75 -7.78 8.64
C TYR A 395 -2.03 -7.59 7.14
N TYR A 396 -1.29 -8.32 6.29
CA TYR A 396 -1.49 -8.28 4.84
C TYR A 396 -2.91 -8.69 4.45
N GLU A 397 -3.37 -9.86 4.92
CA GLU A 397 -4.72 -10.38 4.67
C GLU A 397 -5.79 -9.42 5.18
N ARG A 398 -5.66 -8.95 6.43
CA ARG A 398 -6.63 -8.02 7.04
C ARG A 398 -6.76 -6.75 6.20
N THR A 399 -5.66 -6.10 5.86
CA THR A 399 -5.68 -4.84 5.11
C THR A 399 -6.14 -5.06 3.66
N LEU A 400 -5.73 -6.17 3.05
CA LEU A 400 -6.13 -6.53 1.69
C LEU A 400 -7.64 -6.75 1.57
N VAL A 401 -8.22 -7.61 2.41
CA VAL A 401 -9.64 -7.98 2.36
C VAL A 401 -10.56 -6.84 2.78
N ASN A 402 -10.17 -6.08 3.81
CA ASN A 402 -11.07 -5.11 4.44
C ASN A 402 -10.94 -3.70 3.89
N HIS A 403 -9.79 -3.37 3.28
CA HIS A 403 -9.57 -2.03 2.77
C HIS A 403 -9.32 -2.07 1.26
N ILE A 404 -8.24 -2.71 0.78
CA ILE A 404 -7.85 -2.65 -0.64
C ILE A 404 -8.89 -3.30 -1.56
N LEU A 405 -9.48 -4.43 -1.19
CA LEU A 405 -10.56 -5.03 -1.98
C LEU A 405 -11.83 -4.16 -1.96
N ALA A 406 -12.03 -3.42 -0.88
CA ALA A 406 -13.25 -2.67 -0.64
C ALA A 406 -13.28 -1.32 -1.37
N VAL A 407 -12.12 -0.71 -1.68
CA VAL A 407 -12.06 0.69 -2.13
C VAL A 407 -12.62 0.97 -3.53
N GLN A 408 -12.59 0.00 -4.43
CA GLN A 408 -13.05 0.17 -5.81
C GLN A 408 -14.57 0.33 -5.87
N GLU A 409 -15.07 1.24 -6.70
CA GLU A 409 -16.50 1.31 -7.00
C GLU A 409 -16.98 0.03 -7.68
N LYS A 410 -18.21 -0.40 -7.37
CA LYS A 410 -18.81 -1.58 -8.01
C LYS A 410 -19.31 -1.27 -9.41
N GLU A 411 -19.73 -0.04 -9.66
CA GLU A 411 -19.96 0.48 -11.00
C GLU A 411 -18.65 0.49 -11.80
N GLU A 412 -18.77 0.38 -13.12
CA GLU A 412 -17.61 0.36 -14.00
C GLU A 412 -17.10 1.78 -14.33
N THR A 413 -16.98 2.66 -13.33
CA THR A 413 -16.40 4.00 -13.50
C THR A 413 -14.86 3.94 -13.51
N GLY A 414 -14.28 3.01 -12.74
CA GLY A 414 -12.86 2.93 -12.44
C GLY A 414 -12.44 3.71 -11.19
N GLU A 415 -13.39 4.39 -10.54
CA GLU A 415 -13.13 5.21 -9.36
C GLU A 415 -12.83 4.33 -8.13
N SER A 416 -12.04 4.89 -7.22
CA SER A 416 -11.70 4.29 -5.93
C SER A 416 -11.91 5.32 -4.83
N THR A 417 -12.38 4.89 -3.65
CA THR A 417 -12.52 5.78 -2.50
C THR A 417 -11.15 6.30 -2.07
N TYR A 418 -11.06 7.60 -1.80
CA TYR A 418 -9.82 8.21 -1.31
C TYR A 418 -9.60 7.87 0.17
N PHE A 419 -10.60 8.21 0.98
CA PHE A 419 -10.71 7.83 2.38
C PHE A 419 -11.70 6.69 2.53
N TRP A 420 -11.41 5.74 3.41
CA TRP A 420 -12.42 4.83 3.92
C TRP A 420 -12.93 5.36 5.27
N PRO A 421 -14.12 5.98 5.30
CA PRO A 421 -14.59 6.65 6.50
C PRO A 421 -14.99 5.65 7.60
N LEU A 422 -14.66 5.98 8.83
CA LEU A 422 -14.97 5.18 10.01
C LEU A 422 -15.90 5.89 11.00
N ALA A 423 -16.30 7.13 10.68
CA ALA A 423 -17.34 7.82 11.42
C ALA A 423 -18.63 6.99 11.48
N PRO A 424 -19.39 7.07 12.59
CA PRO A 424 -20.70 6.44 12.69
C PRO A 424 -21.62 6.82 11.53
N GLY A 425 -22.23 5.83 10.89
CA GLY A 425 -23.20 6.04 9.81
C GLY A 425 -22.61 6.65 8.53
N ALA A 426 -21.30 6.59 8.38
CA ALA A 426 -20.61 7.10 7.21
C ALA A 426 -21.02 6.39 5.92
N ARG A 427 -20.67 7.00 4.78
CA ARG A 427 -20.84 6.42 3.44
C ARG A 427 -19.56 6.58 2.65
N ARG A 428 -19.33 5.66 1.73
CA ARG A 428 -18.24 5.79 0.75
C ARG A 428 -18.50 6.99 -0.15
N ILE A 429 -17.42 7.65 -0.55
CA ILE A 429 -17.45 8.75 -1.51
C ILE A 429 -16.50 8.40 -2.64
N PHE A 430 -17.02 8.44 -3.86
CA PHE A 430 -16.24 8.30 -5.08
C PHE A 430 -16.17 9.65 -5.74
N GLU A 431 -14.95 10.11 -5.98
CA GLU A 431 -14.71 11.37 -6.65
C GLU A 431 -14.01 11.06 -7.99
N PRO A 432 -14.49 11.60 -9.12
CA PRO A 432 -13.87 11.37 -10.42
C PRO A 432 -12.48 12.00 -10.53
N GLU A 433 -11.96 12.65 -9.49
CA GLU A 433 -10.64 13.28 -9.52
C GLU A 433 -9.53 12.24 -9.72
N ASN A 434 -8.57 12.55 -10.61
CA ASN A 434 -7.34 11.79 -10.78
C ASN A 434 -6.40 11.97 -9.58
N SER A 435 -6.85 11.60 -8.39
CA SER A 435 -6.12 11.74 -7.13
C SER A 435 -4.98 10.72 -7.02
N CYS A 436 -4.14 10.84 -5.98
CA CYS A 436 -3.13 9.82 -5.68
C CYS A 436 -3.77 8.42 -5.45
N CYS A 437 -4.92 8.37 -4.78
CA CYS A 437 -5.67 7.15 -4.50
C CYS A 437 -6.29 6.56 -5.77
N HIS A 438 -6.70 7.40 -6.72
CA HIS A 438 -7.12 6.92 -8.05
C HIS A 438 -5.97 6.20 -8.77
N GLY A 439 -4.79 6.82 -8.79
CA GLY A 439 -3.57 6.22 -9.33
C GLY A 439 -3.25 4.85 -8.71
N THR A 440 -3.25 4.78 -7.38
CA THR A 440 -3.01 3.54 -6.63
C THR A 440 -4.12 2.50 -6.83
N GLY A 441 -5.37 2.95 -6.94
CA GLY A 441 -6.53 2.10 -7.21
C GLY A 441 -6.39 1.34 -8.52
N MET A 442 -5.86 1.99 -9.57
CA MET A 442 -5.60 1.35 -10.86
C MET A 442 -4.64 0.17 -10.78
N GLU A 443 -3.65 0.23 -9.90
CA GLU A 443 -2.66 -0.85 -9.73
C GLU A 443 -3.19 -1.99 -8.85
N SER A 444 -3.95 -1.65 -7.81
CA SER A 444 -4.24 -2.53 -6.66
C SER A 444 -4.86 -3.87 -7.05
N SER A 445 -5.86 -3.88 -7.94
CA SER A 445 -6.59 -5.10 -8.29
C SER A 445 -5.78 -6.11 -9.10
N PHE A 446 -4.69 -5.68 -9.72
CA PHE A 446 -3.78 -6.57 -10.45
C PHE A 446 -2.70 -7.17 -9.54
N ARG A 447 -2.59 -6.70 -8.30
CA ARG A 447 -1.57 -7.14 -7.33
C ARG A 447 -2.09 -8.12 -6.29
N PHE A 448 -3.36 -8.53 -6.37
CA PHE A 448 -3.93 -9.53 -5.47
C PHE A 448 -3.17 -10.87 -5.45
N ARG A 449 -2.43 -11.18 -6.52
CA ARG A 449 -1.57 -12.37 -6.61
C ARG A 449 -0.27 -12.28 -5.82
N ASP A 450 0.20 -11.06 -5.50
CA ASP A 450 1.59 -10.77 -5.11
C ASP A 450 2.06 -11.48 -3.84
N ALA A 451 1.12 -11.83 -2.95
CA ALA A 451 1.42 -12.43 -1.66
C ALA A 451 0.73 -13.78 -1.43
N ILE A 452 0.14 -14.40 -2.46
CA ILE A 452 -0.53 -15.70 -2.31
C ILE A 452 0.48 -16.80 -1.98
N TYR A 453 1.58 -16.86 -2.75
CA TYR A 453 2.59 -17.91 -2.62
C TYR A 453 4.01 -17.35 -2.58
N PHE A 454 4.87 -18.01 -1.80
CA PHE A 454 6.32 -17.82 -1.80
C PHE A 454 7.04 -19.16 -1.78
N GLN A 455 8.33 -19.16 -2.12
CA GLN A 455 9.16 -20.37 -2.12
C GLN A 455 10.51 -20.14 -1.44
N ASP A 456 11.00 -21.21 -0.80
CA ASP A 456 12.37 -21.38 -0.32
C ASP A 456 12.79 -22.83 -0.62
N GLY A 457 13.70 -23.00 -1.59
CA GLY A 457 14.14 -24.31 -2.06
C GLY A 457 12.97 -25.21 -2.50
N ASP A 458 12.75 -26.32 -1.79
CA ASP A 458 11.68 -27.28 -2.02
C ASP A 458 10.43 -27.05 -1.14
N THR A 459 10.36 -25.91 -0.45
CA THR A 459 9.24 -25.49 0.38
C THR A 459 8.43 -24.40 -0.31
N VAL A 460 7.10 -24.57 -0.37
CA VAL A 460 6.17 -23.55 -0.86
C VAL A 460 5.27 -23.08 0.28
N TYR A 461 5.26 -21.78 0.52
CA TYR A 461 4.40 -21.10 1.48
C TYR A 461 3.08 -20.73 0.82
N VAL A 462 1.96 -21.09 1.44
CA VAL A 462 0.60 -20.63 1.08
C VAL A 462 0.17 -19.62 2.13
N ASN A 463 0.13 -18.35 1.74
CA ASN A 463 -0.11 -17.23 2.64
C ASN A 463 -1.54 -16.71 2.54
N LEU A 464 -2.10 -16.60 1.33
CA LEU A 464 -3.48 -16.16 1.13
C LEU A 464 -4.33 -17.30 0.58
N TYR A 465 -5.50 -17.48 1.18
CA TYR A 465 -6.48 -18.48 0.76
C TYR A 465 -7.49 -17.83 -0.18
N LEU A 466 -7.15 -17.84 -1.47
CA LEU A 466 -7.94 -17.25 -2.56
C LEU A 466 -8.15 -18.32 -3.64
N PRO A 467 -9.33 -18.38 -4.31
CA PRO A 467 -9.53 -19.30 -5.41
C PRO A 467 -8.64 -18.87 -6.58
N CYS A 468 -7.62 -19.67 -6.87
CA CYS A 468 -6.62 -19.36 -7.89
C CYS A 468 -5.91 -20.63 -8.36
N THR A 469 -5.20 -20.52 -9.48
CA THR A 469 -4.22 -21.52 -9.90
C THR A 469 -2.86 -20.86 -10.09
N LEU A 470 -1.82 -21.48 -9.53
CA LEU A 470 -0.42 -21.26 -9.88
C LEU A 470 0.04 -22.35 -10.84
N GLU A 471 0.68 -21.95 -11.94
CA GLU A 471 1.31 -22.86 -12.89
C GLU A 471 2.69 -22.34 -13.31
N MET A 472 3.69 -23.20 -13.13
CA MET A 472 5.05 -22.96 -13.63
C MET A 472 5.12 -23.22 -15.15
N PRO A 473 5.77 -22.35 -15.94
CA PRO A 473 5.84 -22.52 -17.41
C PRO A 473 6.49 -23.81 -17.88
N ASP A 474 7.38 -24.40 -17.09
CA ASP A 474 8.04 -25.69 -17.38
C ASP A 474 7.26 -26.91 -16.88
N GLY A 475 6.08 -26.69 -16.29
CA GLY A 475 5.21 -27.73 -15.73
C GLY A 475 5.72 -28.37 -14.45
N ARG A 476 6.76 -27.82 -13.79
CA ARG A 476 7.37 -28.43 -12.59
C ARG A 476 6.48 -28.38 -11.35
N LEU A 477 5.53 -27.45 -11.30
CA LEU A 477 4.62 -27.24 -10.19
C LEU A 477 3.31 -26.63 -10.67
N GLN A 478 2.20 -27.19 -10.18
CA GLN A 478 0.86 -26.64 -10.25
C GLN A 478 0.23 -26.70 -8.86
N ILE A 479 -0.39 -25.59 -8.45
CA ILE A 479 -1.17 -25.50 -7.22
C ILE A 479 -2.51 -24.88 -7.57
N GLN A 480 -3.61 -25.54 -7.21
CA GLN A 480 -4.95 -25.02 -7.38
C GLN A 480 -5.61 -24.89 -6.01
N GLN A 481 -6.08 -23.68 -5.70
CA GLN A 481 -6.94 -23.39 -4.56
C GLN A 481 -8.39 -23.26 -5.05
N THR A 482 -9.33 -23.85 -4.33
CA THR A 482 -10.76 -23.75 -4.61
C THR A 482 -11.49 -23.47 -3.30
N GLN A 483 -12.28 -22.40 -3.30
CA GLN A 483 -13.20 -22.01 -2.24
C GLN A 483 -14.39 -21.29 -2.87
N THR A 484 -15.49 -21.12 -2.14
CA THR A 484 -16.66 -20.38 -2.62
C THR A 484 -16.99 -19.23 -1.67
N GLU A 485 -17.72 -18.21 -2.14
CA GLU A 485 -18.23 -17.17 -1.23
C GLU A 485 -19.30 -17.66 -0.24
N LYS A 486 -19.86 -18.86 -0.45
CA LYS A 486 -20.83 -19.48 0.47
C LYS A 486 -20.15 -20.06 1.70
N ASP A 487 -19.05 -20.77 1.49
CA ASP A 487 -18.27 -21.45 2.52
C ASP A 487 -16.79 -21.08 2.40
N PRO A 488 -16.41 -19.80 2.57
CA PRO A 488 -15.04 -19.35 2.38
C PRO A 488 -14.07 -19.93 3.41
N GLU A 489 -14.56 -20.46 4.53
CA GLU A 489 -13.75 -21.21 5.50
C GLU A 489 -13.30 -22.59 5.00
N GLN A 490 -13.92 -23.13 3.94
CA GLN A 490 -13.64 -24.45 3.39
C GLN A 490 -12.74 -24.31 2.15
N ILE A 491 -11.47 -24.68 2.29
CA ILE A 491 -10.46 -24.50 1.27
C ILE A 491 -9.98 -25.86 0.78
N LYS A 492 -10.09 -26.08 -0.52
CA LYS A 492 -9.48 -27.23 -1.19
C LYS A 492 -8.22 -26.80 -1.92
N ILE A 493 -7.11 -27.47 -1.63
CA ILE A 493 -5.81 -27.23 -2.25
C ILE A 493 -5.37 -28.52 -2.96
N GLN A 494 -5.16 -28.43 -4.26
CA GLN A 494 -4.62 -29.51 -5.08
C GLN A 494 -3.22 -29.12 -5.53
N VAL A 495 -2.23 -29.97 -5.23
CA VAL A 495 -0.82 -29.71 -5.51
C VAL A 495 -0.26 -30.85 -6.33
N LYS A 496 0.41 -30.52 -7.43
CA LYS A 496 1.14 -31.48 -8.25
C LYS A 496 2.47 -30.89 -8.70
N GLY A 497 3.58 -31.50 -8.32
CA GLY A 497 4.90 -31.03 -8.73
C GLY A 497 6.03 -31.36 -7.78
N LYS A 498 7.21 -30.84 -8.13
CA LYS A 498 8.49 -31.10 -7.46
C LYS A 498 8.70 -30.18 -6.27
N ILE A 499 7.96 -30.42 -5.19
CA ILE A 499 8.15 -29.77 -3.90
C ILE A 499 8.20 -30.84 -2.81
N ARG A 500 8.87 -30.55 -1.70
CA ARG A 500 8.95 -31.44 -0.53
C ARG A 500 7.97 -31.04 0.56
N THR A 501 7.74 -29.74 0.72
CA THR A 501 6.93 -29.21 1.83
C THR A 501 5.98 -28.13 1.32
N LEU A 502 4.71 -28.24 1.71
CA LEU A 502 3.74 -27.17 1.61
C LEU A 502 3.53 -26.58 3.00
N ALA A 503 3.90 -25.33 3.20
CA ALA A 503 3.75 -24.60 4.46
C ALA A 503 2.47 -23.75 4.38
N LEU A 504 1.41 -24.20 5.06
CA LEU A 504 0.13 -23.50 5.12
C LEU A 504 0.15 -22.50 6.28
N ARG A 505 -0.12 -21.22 6.04
CA ARG A 505 -0.26 -20.25 7.13
C ARG A 505 -1.43 -20.64 8.03
N LYS A 506 -1.25 -20.74 9.34
CA LYS A 506 -2.38 -20.69 10.28
C LYS A 506 -2.69 -19.21 10.52
N PRO A 507 -3.84 -18.68 10.06
CA PRO A 507 -4.17 -17.28 10.28
C PRO A 507 -4.27 -16.94 11.77
N GLY A 508 -3.80 -15.77 12.18
CA GLY A 508 -3.82 -15.36 13.59
C GLY A 508 -5.23 -15.25 14.21
N TRP A 509 -6.28 -15.15 13.40
CA TRP A 509 -7.68 -15.16 13.84
C TRP A 509 -8.27 -16.58 13.99
N ALA A 510 -7.62 -17.61 13.45
CA ALA A 510 -8.12 -18.98 13.48
C ALA A 510 -7.90 -19.63 14.86
N LYS A 511 -8.95 -20.26 15.40
CA LYS A 511 -8.89 -21.01 16.67
C LYS A 511 -8.28 -22.42 16.45
N GLU A 512 -8.18 -23.20 17.52
CA GLU A 512 -7.59 -24.55 17.49
C GLU A 512 -8.52 -25.64 16.93
N ASP A 513 -9.77 -25.31 16.62
CA ASP A 513 -10.76 -26.20 16.00
C ASP A 513 -10.67 -26.24 14.46
N LEU A 514 -9.52 -25.82 13.91
CA LEU A 514 -9.21 -25.97 12.50
C LEU A 514 -9.09 -27.46 12.12
N GLU A 515 -9.51 -27.79 10.90
CA GLU A 515 -9.46 -29.17 10.39
C GLU A 515 -8.57 -29.25 9.14
N ILE A 516 -7.73 -30.28 9.06
CA ILE A 516 -6.92 -30.56 7.87
C ILE A 516 -7.04 -32.04 7.50
N CYS A 517 -7.36 -32.30 6.25
CA CYS A 517 -7.38 -33.63 5.65
C CYS A 517 -6.41 -33.70 4.48
N VAL A 518 -5.44 -34.62 4.52
CA VAL A 518 -4.50 -34.88 3.43
C VAL A 518 -4.85 -36.23 2.79
N GLN A 519 -5.19 -36.23 1.50
CA GLN A 519 -5.65 -37.43 0.78
C GLN A 519 -6.81 -38.15 1.50
N GLY A 520 -7.72 -37.38 2.08
CA GLY A 520 -8.89 -37.88 2.83
C GLY A 520 -8.59 -38.40 4.24
N ASN A 521 -7.33 -38.37 4.69
CA ASN A 521 -6.97 -38.74 6.06
C ASN A 521 -6.84 -37.48 6.91
N GLN A 522 -7.49 -37.46 8.07
CA GLN A 522 -7.34 -36.39 9.05
C GLN A 522 -5.88 -36.27 9.49
N ALA A 523 -5.37 -35.04 9.53
CA ALA A 523 -4.03 -34.71 9.99
C ALA A 523 -4.12 -33.88 11.28
N ASP A 524 -3.23 -34.16 12.23
CA ASP A 524 -3.06 -33.32 13.43
C ASP A 524 -2.08 -32.18 13.09
N PRO A 525 -2.56 -30.92 12.97
CA PRO A 525 -1.72 -29.81 12.56
C PRO A 525 -0.74 -29.42 13.67
N ILE A 526 0.56 -29.40 13.35
CA ILE A 526 1.59 -28.78 14.20
C ILE A 526 1.99 -27.46 13.55
N VAL A 527 1.77 -26.37 14.28
CA VAL A 527 2.16 -25.02 13.87
C VAL A 527 3.59 -24.77 14.32
N ASP A 528 4.47 -24.37 13.40
CA ASP A 528 5.84 -23.99 13.74
C ASP A 528 5.94 -22.60 14.38
N GLU A 529 7.13 -22.23 14.86
CA GLU A 529 7.40 -20.93 15.51
C GLU A 529 7.15 -19.72 14.61
N ASN A 530 7.05 -19.92 13.29
CA ASN A 530 6.76 -18.86 12.32
C ASN A 530 5.27 -18.82 11.93
N GLY A 531 4.43 -19.69 12.51
CA GLY A 531 2.98 -19.71 12.30
C GLY A 531 2.51 -20.58 11.12
N TYR A 532 3.32 -21.55 10.68
CA TYR A 532 3.00 -22.41 9.54
C TYR A 532 2.77 -23.87 9.92
N ILE A 533 1.76 -24.47 9.30
CA ILE A 533 1.50 -25.92 9.33
C ILE A 533 2.22 -26.54 8.13
N ARG A 534 3.22 -27.40 8.40
CA ARG A 534 4.06 -28.00 7.35
C ARG A 534 3.55 -29.37 6.94
N ILE A 535 3.16 -29.50 5.69
CA ILE A 535 2.69 -30.75 5.09
C ILE A 535 3.80 -31.33 4.20
N GLN A 536 4.19 -32.57 4.49
CA GLN A 536 5.13 -33.35 3.68
C GLN A 536 4.38 -34.53 3.06
N ALA A 537 4.43 -34.64 1.73
CA ALA A 537 3.73 -35.67 0.97
C ALA A 537 4.44 -35.91 -0.38
N ASP A 538 4.01 -36.95 -1.11
CA ASP A 538 4.43 -37.17 -2.50
C ASP A 538 3.65 -36.27 -3.45
N PHE A 539 4.09 -35.01 -3.55
CA PHE A 539 3.47 -34.01 -4.42
C PHE A 539 3.65 -34.32 -5.92
N GLU A 540 4.59 -35.17 -6.32
CA GLU A 540 4.73 -35.58 -7.72
C GLU A 540 3.57 -36.49 -8.16
N ALA A 541 3.06 -37.34 -7.26
CA ALA A 541 1.88 -38.17 -7.48
C ALA A 541 0.56 -37.35 -7.53
N GLY A 542 0.59 -36.10 -7.08
CA GLY A 542 -0.59 -35.25 -6.90
C GLY A 542 -1.20 -35.46 -5.51
N VAL A 543 -1.40 -34.36 -4.79
CA VAL A 543 -1.90 -34.34 -3.42
C VAL A 543 -3.09 -33.42 -3.32
N GLU A 544 -4.16 -33.92 -2.71
CA GLU A 544 -5.32 -33.11 -2.30
C GLU A 544 -5.26 -32.87 -0.79
N ILE A 545 -5.44 -31.61 -0.42
CA ILE A 545 -5.47 -31.12 0.96
C ILE A 545 -6.76 -30.33 1.11
N ASN A 546 -7.61 -30.71 2.06
CA ASN A 546 -8.79 -29.94 2.44
C ASN A 546 -8.52 -29.30 3.80
N VAL A 547 -8.78 -28.01 3.93
CA VAL A 547 -8.53 -27.21 5.12
C VAL A 547 -9.81 -26.49 5.50
N SER A 548 -10.15 -26.52 6.78
CA SER A 548 -11.23 -25.71 7.36
C SER A 548 -10.68 -24.80 8.44
N PHE A 549 -10.97 -23.50 8.32
CA PHE A 549 -10.71 -22.52 9.38
C PHE A 549 -12.04 -21.90 9.83
N PRO A 550 -12.72 -22.46 10.84
CA PRO A 550 -14.01 -21.95 11.29
C PRO A 550 -13.97 -20.45 11.63
N TYR A 551 -14.98 -19.70 11.18
CA TYR A 551 -15.08 -18.26 11.43
C TYR A 551 -15.87 -18.00 12.70
N HIS A 552 -15.18 -17.50 13.72
CA HIS A 552 -15.80 -17.10 14.97
C HIS A 552 -15.86 -15.57 15.06
N PRO A 553 -17.05 -14.98 15.30
CA PRO A 553 -17.17 -13.57 15.61
C PRO A 553 -16.37 -13.19 16.87
N GLY A 554 -15.66 -12.08 16.81
CA GLY A 554 -14.88 -11.50 17.91
C GLY A 554 -14.88 -9.98 17.85
N LEU A 555 -14.38 -9.34 18.92
CA LEU A 555 -14.30 -7.88 19.03
C LEU A 555 -12.85 -7.39 18.94
N ILE A 556 -12.64 -6.31 18.19
CA ILE A 556 -11.40 -5.53 18.18
C ILE A 556 -11.69 -4.17 18.81
N ARG A 557 -11.29 -4.00 20.08
CA ARG A 557 -11.49 -2.73 20.82
C ARG A 557 -10.49 -1.68 20.39
N THR A 558 -10.92 -0.42 20.41
CA THR A 558 -9.98 0.69 20.28
C THR A 558 -9.18 0.86 21.58
N PRO A 559 -7.87 1.18 21.51
CA PRO A 559 -7.01 1.32 22.69
C PRO A 559 -7.37 2.53 23.58
N ASP A 560 -7.88 3.61 23.01
CA ASP A 560 -8.20 4.87 23.71
C ASP A 560 -9.67 5.01 24.13
N GLU A 561 -10.59 4.30 23.49
CA GLU A 561 -12.03 4.28 23.83
C GLU A 561 -12.51 2.81 23.87
N PRO A 562 -12.29 2.07 24.97
CA PRO A 562 -12.47 0.62 25.00
C PRO A 562 -13.93 0.18 24.82
N GLU A 563 -14.92 1.04 25.06
CA GLU A 563 -16.33 0.82 24.69
C GLU A 563 -16.59 0.80 23.18
N LEU A 564 -15.66 1.27 22.35
CA LEU A 564 -15.76 1.19 20.89
C LEU A 564 -15.03 -0.05 20.39
N ALA A 565 -15.76 -0.91 19.66
CA ALA A 565 -15.19 -2.11 19.06
C ALA A 565 -15.71 -2.38 17.65
N ALA A 566 -14.84 -2.89 16.79
CA ALA A 566 -15.21 -3.47 15.52
C ALA A 566 -15.48 -4.98 15.67
N VAL A 567 -16.41 -5.53 14.90
CA VAL A 567 -16.69 -6.96 14.87
C VAL A 567 -15.85 -7.62 13.77
N GLN A 568 -15.10 -8.66 14.11
CA GLN A 568 -14.33 -9.49 13.16
C GLN A 568 -14.94 -10.89 13.07
N ALA A 569 -15.04 -11.47 11.88
CA ALA A 569 -15.30 -12.89 11.67
C ALA A 569 -14.38 -13.45 10.57
N GLY A 570 -13.49 -14.36 10.93
CA GLY A 570 -12.42 -14.79 10.02
C GLY A 570 -11.49 -13.62 9.66
N PRO A 571 -11.08 -13.46 8.39
CA PRO A 571 -10.27 -12.32 7.97
C PRO A 571 -11.10 -11.02 7.80
N TYR A 572 -12.43 -11.08 7.93
CA TYR A 572 -13.32 -9.96 7.62
C TYR A 572 -13.65 -9.12 8.86
N ILE A 573 -13.51 -7.81 8.74
CA ILE A 573 -14.19 -6.83 9.58
C ILE A 573 -15.60 -6.64 9.03
N LEU A 574 -16.58 -6.67 9.92
CA LEU A 574 -17.99 -6.58 9.57
C LEU A 574 -18.50 -5.16 9.84
N ALA A 575 -19.24 -4.63 8.87
CA ALA A 575 -20.00 -3.40 8.99
C ALA A 575 -21.46 -3.72 9.36
N ALA A 576 -21.96 -3.07 10.39
CA ALA A 576 -23.39 -3.02 10.67
C ALA A 576 -24.07 -2.01 9.72
N LEU A 577 -25.04 -2.48 8.93
CA LEU A 577 -25.83 -1.62 8.05
C LEU A 577 -26.94 -0.95 8.84
N SER A 578 -26.98 0.38 8.81
CA SER A 578 -28.01 1.18 9.47
C SER A 578 -28.01 2.60 8.93
N GLU A 579 -29.19 3.20 8.76
CA GLU A 579 -29.32 4.60 8.34
C GLU A 579 -29.06 5.60 9.49
N GLU A 580 -28.86 5.12 10.72
CA GLU A 580 -28.48 5.95 11.86
C GLU A 580 -27.14 6.65 11.61
N GLN A 581 -27.03 7.91 12.03
CA GLN A 581 -25.81 8.74 11.90
C GLN A 581 -25.03 8.85 13.22
N GLU A 582 -25.64 8.44 14.33
CA GLU A 582 -24.98 8.36 15.63
C GLU A 582 -24.47 6.94 15.86
N ALA A 583 -23.48 6.79 16.73
CA ALA A 583 -22.88 5.50 17.03
C ALA A 583 -23.92 4.49 17.58
N LEU A 584 -23.95 3.31 16.97
CA LEU A 584 -24.86 2.23 17.37
C LEU A 584 -24.41 1.62 18.70
N GLN A 585 -25.34 1.53 19.64
CA GLN A 585 -25.16 0.77 20.88
C GLN A 585 -25.67 -0.65 20.69
N VAL A 586 -24.85 -1.62 21.05
CA VAL A 586 -25.16 -3.05 20.91
C VAL A 586 -24.80 -3.79 22.21
N PRO A 587 -25.64 -4.74 22.67
CA PRO A 587 -25.42 -5.46 23.92
C PRO A 587 -24.44 -6.63 23.74
N VAL A 588 -23.30 -6.37 23.07
CA VAL A 588 -22.27 -7.39 22.80
C VAL A 588 -21.03 -7.15 23.64
N ASP A 589 -20.39 -8.21 24.10
CA ASP A 589 -19.07 -8.26 24.74
C ASP A 589 -18.29 -9.47 24.23
N GLU A 590 -17.05 -9.68 24.70
CA GLU A 590 -16.22 -10.81 24.30
C GLU A 590 -16.80 -12.17 24.66
N LYS A 591 -17.72 -12.23 25.64
CA LYS A 591 -18.29 -13.49 26.13
C LYS A 591 -19.50 -13.91 25.32
N ASN A 592 -20.25 -12.96 24.77
CA ASN A 592 -21.53 -13.22 24.14
C ASN A 592 -21.55 -12.95 22.62
N VAL A 593 -20.55 -12.27 22.05
CA VAL A 593 -20.51 -11.89 20.62
C VAL A 593 -20.77 -13.08 19.68
N GLU A 594 -20.12 -14.22 19.94
CA GLU A 594 -20.28 -15.44 19.14
C GLU A 594 -21.67 -16.08 19.28
N THR A 595 -22.34 -15.89 20.42
CA THR A 595 -23.69 -16.44 20.66
C THR A 595 -24.81 -15.53 20.17
N LEU A 596 -24.59 -14.20 20.18
CA LEU A 596 -25.60 -13.21 19.81
C LEU A 596 -25.62 -12.92 18.31
N LEU A 597 -24.45 -12.92 17.64
CA LEU A 597 -24.41 -12.77 16.18
C LEU A 597 -24.78 -14.09 15.50
N GLN A 598 -25.96 -14.11 14.88
CA GLN A 598 -26.46 -15.26 14.15
C GLN A 598 -25.97 -15.22 12.71
N ARG A 599 -25.19 -16.22 12.29
CA ARG A 599 -24.73 -16.31 10.90
C ARG A 599 -25.91 -16.65 9.96
N ALA A 600 -25.92 -16.03 8.79
CA ALA A 600 -26.81 -16.42 7.69
C ALA A 600 -26.53 -17.86 7.21
N GLU A 601 -27.46 -18.45 6.45
CA GLU A 601 -27.29 -19.81 5.91
C GLU A 601 -26.10 -19.94 4.95
N GLU A 602 -25.78 -18.88 4.21
CA GLU A 602 -24.68 -18.87 3.24
C GLU A 602 -23.82 -17.62 3.41
N GLY A 603 -22.50 -17.81 3.28
CA GLY A 603 -21.50 -16.76 3.25
C GLY A 603 -21.13 -16.18 4.61
N VAL A 604 -20.46 -15.03 4.57
CA VAL A 604 -20.04 -14.29 5.76
C VAL A 604 -21.03 -13.15 5.94
N GLU A 605 -22.14 -13.43 6.60
CA GLU A 605 -23.16 -12.46 6.94
C GLU A 605 -23.75 -12.85 8.30
N TYR A 606 -23.98 -11.85 9.15
CA TYR A 606 -24.46 -12.06 10.51
C TYR A 606 -25.59 -11.10 10.87
N PHE A 607 -26.40 -11.48 11.84
CA PHE A 607 -27.53 -10.69 12.33
C PHE A 607 -27.48 -10.55 13.85
N LEU A 608 -27.75 -9.33 14.33
CA LEU A 608 -28.03 -9.03 15.73
C LEU A 608 -29.41 -8.38 15.81
N GLY A 609 -30.43 -9.18 16.07
CA GLY A 609 -31.82 -8.74 15.89
C GLY A 609 -32.06 -8.35 14.43
N ASP A 610 -32.45 -7.10 14.19
CA ASP A 610 -32.70 -6.56 12.84
C ASP A 610 -31.45 -5.94 12.18
N ILE A 611 -30.34 -5.82 12.92
CA ILE A 611 -29.10 -5.25 12.38
C ILE A 611 -28.35 -6.32 11.60
N ARG A 612 -28.09 -6.02 10.32
CA ARG A 612 -27.36 -6.88 9.39
C ARG A 612 -25.88 -6.49 9.36
N PHE A 613 -25.00 -7.48 9.45
CA PHE A 613 -23.55 -7.34 9.44
C PHE A 613 -22.96 -8.00 8.20
N ILE A 614 -22.20 -7.25 7.40
CA ILE A 614 -21.56 -7.74 6.18
C ILE A 614 -20.07 -7.34 6.11
N PRO A 615 -19.22 -8.12 5.42
CA PRO A 615 -17.85 -7.73 5.11
C PRO A 615 -17.76 -6.37 4.42
N LEU A 616 -16.74 -5.57 4.76
CA LEU A 616 -16.59 -4.21 4.24
C LEU A 616 -16.59 -4.13 2.71
N TYR A 617 -15.95 -5.08 2.02
CA TYR A 617 -15.89 -5.09 0.56
C TYR A 617 -17.26 -5.28 -0.13
N ARG A 618 -18.27 -5.74 0.62
CA ARG A 618 -19.64 -5.88 0.12
C ARG A 618 -20.46 -4.60 0.27
N ILE A 619 -19.97 -3.59 0.99
CA ILE A 619 -20.61 -2.28 1.07
C ILE A 619 -20.43 -1.55 -0.25
N ASP A 620 -21.50 -0.90 -0.73
CA ASP A 620 -21.47 -0.02 -1.88
C ASP A 620 -21.89 1.40 -1.47
N GLN A 621 -23.20 1.66 -1.45
CA GLN A 621 -23.79 2.98 -1.19
C GLN A 621 -24.49 3.06 0.18
N GLU A 622 -24.57 1.94 0.90
CA GLU A 622 -25.23 1.83 2.19
C GLU A 622 -24.54 2.69 3.27
N ARG A 623 -25.31 3.22 4.22
CA ARG A 623 -24.73 3.70 5.49
C ARG A 623 -24.28 2.51 6.32
N TYR A 624 -23.15 2.68 6.97
CA TYR A 624 -22.56 1.62 7.78
C TYR A 624 -21.89 2.13 9.05
N HIS A 625 -21.70 1.21 9.97
CA HIS A 625 -20.97 1.40 11.21
C HIS A 625 -19.93 0.29 11.33
N VAL A 626 -18.64 0.64 11.31
CA VAL A 626 -17.53 -0.32 11.52
C VAL A 626 -17.24 -0.51 13.00
N TYR A 627 -17.24 0.58 13.76
CA TYR A 627 -17.11 0.56 15.21
C TYR A 627 -18.46 0.82 15.86
N LEU A 628 -18.73 0.06 16.91
CA LEU A 628 -19.97 0.09 17.67
C LEU A 628 -19.66 0.35 19.14
N HIS A 629 -20.59 0.98 19.85
CA HIS A 629 -20.56 1.03 21.31
C HIS A 629 -21.01 -0.32 21.87
N THR A 630 -20.09 -1.02 22.54
CA THR A 630 -20.27 -2.35 23.10
C THR A 630 -20.26 -2.33 24.63
N GLU A 631 -20.69 -3.44 25.25
CA GLU A 631 -20.55 -3.63 26.69
C GLU A 631 -19.09 -3.92 27.08
N LYS A 632 -18.73 -3.70 28.35
CA LYS A 632 -17.38 -3.88 28.89
C LYS A 632 -17.19 -5.23 29.56
#